data_AF-A0AA36B919-F1
#
_entry.id   AF-A0AA36B919-F1
#
_cell.length_a   1.000
_cell.length_b   1.000
_cell.length_c   1.000
_cell.angle_alpha   90.00
_cell.angle_beta   90.00
_cell.angle_gamma   90.00
#
_symmetry.space_group_name_H-M   'P 1'
#
loop_
_entity.id
_entity.type
_entity.pdbx_description
1 polymer ?
#
loop_
_entity_poly.entity_id
_entity_poly.type
_entity_poly.pdbx_seq_one_letter_code
_entity_poly.pdbx_strand_id
1 'polypeptide(L)'
;MENNSCLCNSRRKLYRIQNSFTFQMKMWAAGFTVLCVMVVWLSTAYRWDHPGDHESKVTYGIMFDAGSTGSRIHVFSFSSDNGKKMKLIQDIFNEIKPGLSAYASDPKQAANSLIPLLNLAKSEVPEVFQSSCAVALKATAGLRLLGEQPAKNILLEIEKLFKTFPFKMLKNNIEIMSGTKEGIYSWLTVNYLLDLLDTPEKTAVALDLGGGSTQITFVPSKPETLQQVGDDFKESVTLFGQRYNLYTHSYLGLGLMATRFAVSDKAETAPLQLKSVCIQENTQTSWSYSGKTYQFCW
;
A
#
# COMPACT_ATOMS: atom_id res chain seq x y z
N MET A 1 3.94 41.32 -9.01
CA MET A 1 4.57 40.30 -9.88
C MET A 1 5.22 39.21 -9.02
N GLU A 2 4.46 38.60 -8.12
CA GLU A 2 4.94 37.57 -7.19
C GLU A 2 3.94 36.43 -7.23
N ASN A 3 4.23 35.37 -8.00
CA ASN A 3 3.56 34.07 -7.87
C ASN A 3 4.21 32.95 -8.71
N ASN A 4 5.22 33.25 -9.53
CA ASN A 4 5.84 32.25 -10.42
C ASN A 4 7.02 31.49 -9.80
N SER A 5 7.55 31.91 -8.65
CA SER A 5 8.73 31.27 -8.02
C SER A 5 8.38 29.98 -7.26
N CYS A 6 7.19 29.92 -6.62
CA CYS A 6 6.78 28.76 -5.82
C CYS A 6 6.39 27.54 -6.69
N LEU A 7 5.67 27.78 -7.79
CA LEU A 7 5.29 26.76 -8.77
C LEU A 7 6.50 26.13 -9.49
N CYS A 8 7.54 26.92 -9.74
CA CYS A 8 8.76 26.44 -10.42
C CYS A 8 9.59 25.51 -9.52
N ASN A 9 9.61 25.76 -8.20
CA ASN A 9 10.31 24.90 -7.23
C ASN A 9 9.58 23.57 -6.99
N SER A 10 8.23 23.60 -6.93
CA SER A 10 7.41 22.38 -6.84
C SER A 10 7.55 21.50 -8.09
N ARG A 11 7.60 22.10 -9.29
CA ARG A 11 7.86 21.37 -10.54
C ARG A 11 9.25 20.72 -10.54
N ARG A 12 10.29 21.37 -10.03
CA ARG A 12 11.65 20.77 -9.92
C ARG A 12 11.71 19.62 -8.90
N LYS A 13 10.97 19.69 -7.79
CA LYS A 13 10.84 18.58 -6.82
C LYS A 13 10.10 17.38 -7.43
N LEU A 14 8.98 17.61 -8.12
CA LEU A 14 8.24 16.58 -8.88
C LEU A 14 9.10 15.96 -10.00
N TYR A 15 9.93 16.75 -10.69
CA TYR A 15 10.84 16.26 -11.71
C TYR A 15 11.96 15.36 -11.13
N ARG A 16 12.42 15.63 -9.91
CA ARG A 16 13.34 14.73 -9.17
C ARG A 16 12.68 13.40 -8.80
N ILE A 17 11.40 13.40 -8.47
CA ILE A 17 10.60 12.19 -8.24
C ILE A 17 10.43 11.42 -9.56
N GLN A 18 10.17 12.12 -10.67
CA GLN A 18 10.07 11.51 -12.01
C GLN A 18 11.40 10.95 -12.55
N ASN A 19 12.55 11.56 -12.24
CA ASN A 19 13.85 11.09 -12.73
C ASN A 19 14.52 10.02 -11.86
N SER A 20 14.04 9.80 -10.63
CA SER A 20 14.46 8.66 -9.79
C SER A 20 13.70 7.37 -10.10
N PHE A 21 12.66 7.45 -10.95
CA PHE A 21 11.75 6.34 -11.24
C PHE A 21 11.43 6.34 -12.73
N THR A 22 11.99 5.38 -13.49
CA THR A 22 11.61 5.14 -14.89
C THR A 22 10.08 5.06 -15.02
N PHE A 23 9.55 5.98 -15.81
CA PHE A 23 8.18 6.52 -15.80
C PHE A 23 7.12 5.62 -16.47
N GLN A 24 7.14 4.31 -16.22
CA GLN A 24 5.97 3.47 -16.45
C GLN A 24 5.80 2.49 -15.27
N MET A 25 4.61 2.51 -14.64
CA MET A 25 4.06 1.57 -13.63
C MET A 25 3.97 1.92 -12.13
N LYS A 26 4.48 3.02 -11.58
CA LYS A 26 4.57 3.12 -10.10
C LYS A 26 3.89 4.31 -9.43
N MET A 27 2.61 4.55 -9.76
CA MET A 27 1.75 5.41 -8.92
C MET A 27 1.07 4.64 -7.76
N TRP A 28 1.17 3.30 -7.76
CA TRP A 28 0.62 2.41 -6.73
C TRP A 28 1.64 2.07 -5.62
N ALA A 29 2.94 2.25 -5.90
CA ALA A 29 4.05 1.99 -4.97
C ALA A 29 4.23 3.11 -3.92
N ALA A 30 3.66 4.29 -4.19
CA ALA A 30 3.81 5.49 -3.35
C ALA A 30 2.75 5.58 -2.23
N GLY A 31 2.00 4.51 -1.93
CA GLY A 31 1.14 4.44 -0.73
C GLY A 31 1.69 3.54 0.38
N PHE A 32 2.65 2.66 0.04
CA PHE A 32 3.13 1.59 0.92
C PHE A 32 4.54 1.82 1.48
N THR A 33 5.28 2.80 0.94
CA THR A 33 6.63 3.19 1.41
C THR A 33 6.64 3.59 2.90
N VAL A 34 5.54 4.16 3.41
CA VAL A 34 5.46 4.63 4.81
C VAL A 34 4.67 3.69 5.73
N LEU A 35 4.01 2.65 5.21
CA LEU A 35 3.59 1.55 6.08
C LEU A 35 4.81 0.89 6.73
N CYS A 36 5.91 0.78 5.99
CA CYS A 36 7.16 0.30 6.53
C CYS A 36 7.84 1.32 7.47
N VAL A 37 7.79 2.62 7.18
CA VAL A 37 8.23 3.63 8.17
C VAL A 37 7.43 3.48 9.46
N MET A 38 6.11 3.28 9.43
CA MET A 38 5.28 3.08 10.63
C MET A 38 5.55 1.74 11.33
N VAL A 39 5.70 0.63 10.61
CA VAL A 39 6.05 -0.69 11.17
C VAL A 39 7.46 -0.67 11.77
N VAL A 40 8.42 -0.04 11.10
CA VAL A 40 9.78 0.17 11.60
C VAL A 40 9.75 1.12 12.81
N TRP A 41 9.08 2.25 12.74
CA TRP A 41 8.99 3.25 13.82
C TRP A 41 8.28 2.69 15.05
N LEU A 42 7.18 1.96 14.89
CA LEU A 42 6.49 1.26 15.99
C LEU A 42 7.32 0.12 16.58
N SER A 43 8.15 -0.55 15.76
CA SER A 43 9.07 -1.58 16.26
C SER A 43 10.28 -1.00 17.02
N THR A 44 10.67 0.25 16.73
CA THR A 44 11.79 0.95 17.36
C THR A 44 11.35 1.83 18.53
N ALA A 45 10.13 2.39 18.54
CA ALA A 45 9.62 3.22 19.64
C ALA A 45 9.57 2.45 20.98
N TYR A 46 9.51 1.12 20.94
CA TYR A 46 9.54 0.26 22.12
C TYR A 46 10.96 -0.06 22.65
N ARG A 47 12.03 0.48 22.05
CA ARG A 47 13.41 0.01 22.35
C ARG A 47 14.47 1.11 22.48
N TRP A 48 14.09 2.33 22.87
CA TRP A 48 15.03 3.44 23.03
C TRP A 48 15.22 3.80 24.51
N ASP A 49 15.94 2.93 25.20
CA ASP A 49 16.68 3.31 26.41
C ASP A 49 18.00 2.53 26.44
N HIS A 50 18.96 2.89 25.58
CA HIS A 50 20.38 2.53 25.72
C HIS A 50 21.23 3.65 25.08
N PRO A 51 22.01 4.41 25.87
CA PRO A 51 22.91 5.41 25.36
C PRO A 51 24.21 4.75 24.88
N GLY A 52 24.51 4.85 23.58
CA GLY A 52 25.80 4.40 23.03
C GLY A 52 25.72 4.04 21.55
N ASP A 53 26.00 5.02 20.69
CA ASP A 53 27.13 5.07 19.74
C ASP A 53 26.79 5.92 18.51
N HIS A 54 27.74 6.76 18.09
CA HIS A 54 27.57 7.87 17.14
C HIS A 54 27.65 7.46 15.66
N GLU A 55 27.10 6.31 15.28
CA GLU A 55 26.98 5.89 13.87
C GLU A 55 25.53 5.98 13.39
N SER A 56 25.34 6.47 12.15
CA SER A 56 24.03 6.53 11.49
C SER A 56 23.45 5.12 11.37
N LYS A 57 22.58 4.74 12.32
CA LYS A 57 22.00 3.40 12.40
C LYS A 57 21.05 3.16 11.23
N VAL A 58 21.43 2.25 10.32
CA VAL A 58 20.57 1.80 9.22
C VAL A 58 19.55 0.80 9.77
N THR A 59 18.29 0.95 9.35
CA THR A 59 17.20 0.04 9.73
C THR A 59 16.50 -0.49 8.49
N TYR A 60 16.13 -1.78 8.51
CA TYR A 60 15.47 -2.46 7.41
C TYR A 60 14.02 -2.81 7.76
N GLY A 61 13.14 -2.78 6.77
CA GLY A 61 11.75 -3.23 6.91
C GLY A 61 11.24 -3.85 5.61
N ILE A 62 10.41 -4.89 5.73
CA ILE A 62 9.81 -5.61 4.62
C ILE A 62 8.30 -5.42 4.64
N MET A 63 7.74 -5.00 3.50
CA MET A 63 6.30 -4.88 3.30
C MET A 63 5.84 -5.76 2.15
N PHE A 64 4.80 -6.55 2.40
CA PHE A 64 4.03 -7.20 1.35
C PHE A 64 2.72 -6.46 1.12
N ASP A 65 2.48 -6.07 -0.13
CA ASP A 65 1.16 -5.67 -0.63
C ASP A 65 0.53 -6.87 -1.33
N ALA A 66 -0.53 -7.42 -0.74
CA ALA A 66 -1.31 -8.49 -1.33
C ALA A 66 -2.55 -7.94 -2.03
N GLY A 67 -2.36 -7.56 -3.29
CA GLY A 67 -3.40 -7.11 -4.20
C GLY A 67 -4.22 -8.25 -4.81
N SER A 68 -5.34 -7.87 -5.47
CA SER A 68 -6.22 -8.81 -6.19
C SER A 68 -5.56 -9.42 -7.43
N THR A 69 -4.66 -8.68 -8.09
CA THR A 69 -4.04 -9.07 -9.37
C THR A 69 -2.63 -9.64 -9.23
N GLY A 70 -2.00 -9.41 -8.08
CA GLY A 70 -0.62 -9.79 -7.80
C GLY A 70 -0.22 -9.47 -6.37
N SER A 71 0.87 -10.07 -5.92
CA SER A 71 1.49 -9.78 -4.62
C SER A 71 2.84 -9.14 -4.83
N ARG A 72 3.14 -8.10 -4.06
CA ARG A 72 4.35 -7.28 -4.20
C ARG A 72 5.12 -7.29 -2.91
N ILE A 73 6.44 -7.23 -3.01
CA ILE A 73 7.33 -7.00 -1.88
C ILE A 73 8.06 -5.69 -2.07
N HIS A 74 8.23 -4.99 -0.95
CA HIS A 74 9.17 -3.91 -0.80
C HIS A 74 10.14 -4.23 0.33
N VAL A 75 11.44 -4.10 0.08
CA VAL A 75 12.49 -4.18 1.09
C VAL A 75 13.10 -2.79 1.20
N PHE A 76 12.82 -2.12 2.32
CA PHE A 76 13.27 -0.78 2.58
C PHE A 76 14.50 -0.75 3.47
N SER A 77 15.39 0.20 3.23
CA SER A 77 16.44 0.60 4.15
C SER A 77 16.32 2.09 4.48
N PHE A 78 16.48 2.43 5.75
CA PHE A 78 16.36 3.80 6.26
C PHE A 78 17.57 4.18 7.07
N SER A 79 18.06 5.41 6.93
CA SER A 79 19.00 6.02 7.87
C SER A 79 18.23 6.81 8.93
N SER A 80 18.62 6.68 10.19
CA SER A 80 18.10 7.53 11.27
C SER A 80 18.91 8.82 11.38
N ASP A 81 18.22 9.97 11.40
CA ASP A 81 18.81 11.25 11.80
C ASP A 81 18.41 11.57 13.25
N ASN A 82 19.20 11.04 14.20
CA ASN A 82 19.08 11.32 15.64
C ASN A 82 17.64 11.28 16.19
N GLY A 83 16.83 10.32 15.71
CA GLY A 83 15.47 10.08 16.21
C GLY A 83 14.38 11.05 15.68
N LYS A 84 14.71 12.05 14.86
CA LYS A 84 13.72 13.02 14.36
C LYS A 84 12.94 12.50 13.15
N LYS A 85 13.64 11.95 12.16
CA LYS A 85 13.04 11.48 10.91
C LYS A 85 13.85 10.33 10.32
N MET A 86 13.16 9.30 9.84
CA MET A 86 13.79 8.24 9.06
C MET A 86 13.88 8.69 7.62
N LYS A 87 15.08 8.66 7.03
CA LYS A 87 15.29 8.98 5.62
C LYS A 87 15.43 7.69 4.82
N LEU A 88 14.61 7.53 3.79
CA LEU A 88 14.65 6.39 2.88
C LEU A 88 16.00 6.41 2.14
N ILE A 89 16.74 5.31 2.24
CA ILE A 89 17.98 5.06 1.50
C ILE A 89 17.63 4.31 0.22
N GLN A 90 16.88 3.20 0.34
CA GLN A 90 16.57 2.31 -0.78
C GLN A 90 15.21 1.64 -0.60
N ASP A 91 14.55 1.37 -1.73
CA ASP A 91 13.34 0.53 -1.86
C ASP A 91 13.60 -0.51 -2.95
N ILE A 92 13.72 -1.78 -2.56
CA ILE A 92 13.84 -2.90 -3.48
C ILE A 92 12.46 -3.51 -3.68
N PHE A 93 12.02 -3.52 -4.93
CA PHE A 93 10.68 -3.93 -5.33
C PHE A 93 10.70 -5.18 -6.19
N ASN A 94 9.77 -6.11 -5.93
CA ASN A 94 9.44 -7.19 -6.85
C ASN A 94 7.96 -7.57 -6.76
N GLU A 95 7.43 -8.21 -7.81
CA GLU A 95 6.02 -8.60 -7.92
C GLU A 95 5.88 -10.02 -8.46
N ILE A 96 4.88 -10.74 -7.95
CA ILE A 96 4.42 -12.02 -8.49
C ILE A 96 2.94 -11.93 -8.89
N LYS A 97 2.55 -12.81 -9.82
CA LYS A 97 1.16 -13.02 -10.24
C LYS A 97 0.87 -14.52 -10.30
N PRO A 98 -0.40 -14.95 -10.08
CA PRO A 98 -1.55 -14.13 -9.69
C PRO A 98 -1.50 -13.66 -8.22
N GLY A 99 -2.44 -12.81 -7.81
CA GLY A 99 -2.57 -12.37 -6.42
C GLY A 99 -3.16 -13.44 -5.49
N LEU A 100 -3.09 -13.20 -4.18
CA LEU A 100 -3.55 -14.16 -3.15
C LEU A 100 -5.00 -14.62 -3.34
N SER A 101 -5.87 -13.77 -3.87
CA SER A 101 -7.28 -14.11 -4.10
C SER A 101 -7.51 -15.20 -5.14
N ALA A 102 -6.54 -15.46 -6.02
CA ALA A 102 -6.63 -16.58 -6.97
C ALA A 102 -6.50 -17.95 -6.30
N TYR A 103 -6.01 -18.00 -5.06
CA TYR A 103 -5.78 -19.21 -4.28
C TYR A 103 -6.83 -19.40 -3.18
N ALA A 104 -8.04 -18.85 -3.36
CA ALA A 104 -9.12 -18.91 -2.36
C ALA A 104 -9.46 -20.33 -1.90
N SER A 105 -9.31 -21.32 -2.77
CA SER A 105 -9.54 -22.75 -2.50
C SER A 105 -8.30 -23.49 -1.97
N ASP A 106 -7.10 -22.90 -2.02
CA ASP A 106 -5.85 -23.51 -1.55
C ASP A 106 -4.98 -22.50 -0.78
N PRO A 107 -5.26 -22.32 0.53
CA PRO A 107 -4.51 -21.40 1.39
C PRO A 107 -3.01 -21.71 1.49
N LYS A 108 -2.61 -22.98 1.39
CA LYS A 108 -1.19 -23.37 1.46
C LYS A 108 -0.46 -22.93 0.20
N GLN A 109 -1.08 -23.12 -0.96
CA GLN A 109 -0.52 -22.63 -2.22
C GLN A 109 -0.45 -21.09 -2.24
N ALA A 110 -1.44 -20.41 -1.64
CA ALA A 110 -1.41 -18.96 -1.46
C ALA A 110 -0.15 -18.50 -0.71
N ALA A 111 0.17 -19.13 0.42
CA ALA A 111 1.39 -18.85 1.17
C ALA A 111 2.65 -19.19 0.36
N ASN A 112 2.72 -20.39 -0.22
CA ASN A 112 3.87 -20.85 -1.01
C ASN A 112 4.19 -19.92 -2.18
N SER A 113 3.18 -19.24 -2.77
CA SER A 113 3.39 -18.25 -3.82
C SER A 113 4.35 -17.12 -3.39
N LEU A 114 4.42 -16.78 -2.10
CA LEU A 114 5.25 -15.69 -1.56
C LEU A 114 6.71 -16.09 -1.31
N ILE A 115 7.06 -17.38 -1.39
CA ILE A 115 8.43 -17.88 -1.13
C ILE A 115 9.49 -17.20 -2.00
N PRO A 116 9.32 -17.01 -3.32
CA PRO A 116 10.31 -16.31 -4.15
C PRO A 116 10.59 -14.88 -3.66
N LEU A 117 9.56 -14.17 -3.20
CA LEU A 117 9.69 -12.81 -2.68
C LEU A 117 10.40 -12.78 -1.32
N LEU A 118 10.11 -13.75 -0.43
CA LEU A 118 10.79 -13.88 0.86
C LEU A 118 12.28 -14.24 0.68
N ASN A 119 12.61 -15.09 -0.31
CA ASN A 119 13.99 -15.42 -0.64
C ASN A 119 14.75 -14.20 -1.17
N LEU A 120 14.12 -13.37 -2.00
CA LEU A 120 14.68 -12.08 -2.40
C LEU A 120 14.95 -11.21 -1.17
N ALA A 121 13.99 -11.05 -0.26
CA ALA A 121 14.22 -10.25 0.94
C ALA A 121 15.40 -10.77 1.78
N LYS A 122 15.56 -12.09 1.87
CA LYS A 122 16.66 -12.73 2.59
C LYS A 122 18.01 -12.48 1.92
N SER A 123 18.08 -12.39 0.59
CA SER A 123 19.33 -12.05 -0.11
C SER A 123 19.69 -10.57 -0.01
N GLU A 124 18.69 -9.69 0.06
CA GLU A 124 18.90 -8.23 0.09
C GLU A 124 19.17 -7.67 1.49
N VAL A 125 18.58 -8.26 2.54
CA VAL A 125 18.81 -7.82 3.92
C VAL A 125 20.06 -8.51 4.48
N PRO A 126 21.11 -7.75 4.89
CA PRO A 126 22.32 -8.36 5.44
C PRO A 126 22.01 -9.21 6.67
N GLU A 127 22.69 -10.35 6.81
CA GLU A 127 22.40 -11.38 7.83
C GLU A 127 22.29 -10.80 9.25
N VAL A 128 23.20 -9.89 9.61
CA VAL A 128 23.23 -9.20 10.91
C VAL A 128 21.93 -8.41 11.22
N PHE A 129 21.21 -7.94 10.20
CA PHE A 129 19.98 -7.16 10.36
C PHE A 129 18.72 -8.00 10.25
N GLN A 130 18.76 -9.24 9.73
CA GLN A 130 17.57 -10.03 9.42
C GLN A 130 16.67 -10.25 10.65
N SER A 131 17.25 -10.63 11.79
CA SER A 131 16.50 -10.86 13.05
C SER A 131 15.84 -9.60 13.62
N SER A 132 16.32 -8.42 13.23
CA SER A 132 15.76 -7.12 13.63
C SER A 132 14.82 -6.51 12.58
N CYS A 133 14.89 -6.99 11.34
CA CYS A 133 14.11 -6.50 10.21
C CYS A 133 12.65 -6.95 10.36
N ALA A 134 11.74 -5.99 10.49
CA ALA A 134 10.33 -6.28 10.62
C ALA A 134 9.71 -6.67 9.28
N VAL A 135 8.93 -7.74 9.25
CA VAL A 135 8.13 -8.15 8.09
C VAL A 135 6.64 -7.97 8.37
N ALA A 136 5.91 -7.44 7.40
CA ALA A 136 4.47 -7.27 7.45
C ALA A 136 3.82 -7.56 6.09
N LEU A 137 2.57 -8.00 6.10
CA LEU A 137 1.74 -8.18 4.93
C LEU A 137 0.39 -7.51 5.14
N LYS A 138 0.03 -6.65 4.20
CA LYS A 138 -1.31 -6.06 4.14
C LYS A 138 -2.01 -6.52 2.89
N ALA A 139 -3.11 -7.23 3.08
CA ALA A 139 -4.01 -7.58 2.01
C ALA A 139 -5.00 -6.44 1.76
N THR A 140 -5.24 -6.12 0.50
CA THR A 140 -6.12 -5.01 0.08
C THR A 140 -7.52 -5.53 -0.28
N ALA A 141 -8.29 -4.74 -1.03
CA ALA A 141 -9.67 -5.04 -1.40
C ALA A 141 -9.89 -6.43 -2.01
N GLY A 142 -8.89 -7.00 -2.71
CA GLY A 142 -9.00 -8.33 -3.32
C GLY A 142 -9.33 -9.43 -2.33
N LEU A 143 -8.70 -9.43 -1.15
CA LEU A 143 -8.97 -10.42 -0.11
C LEU A 143 -10.24 -10.09 0.68
N ARG A 144 -10.61 -8.81 0.82
CA ARG A 144 -11.88 -8.38 1.43
C ARG A 144 -13.09 -9.01 0.69
N LEU A 145 -13.00 -9.14 -0.63
CA LEU A 145 -14.08 -9.66 -1.47
C LEU A 145 -14.23 -11.20 -1.44
N LEU A 146 -13.27 -11.95 -0.88
CA LEU A 146 -13.34 -13.43 -0.80
C LEU A 146 -14.26 -13.95 0.30
N GLY A 147 -14.70 -13.07 1.21
CA GLY A 147 -15.37 -13.46 2.45
C GLY A 147 -14.39 -13.74 3.59
N GLU A 148 -14.91 -13.75 4.82
CA GLU A 148 -14.10 -13.76 6.04
C GLU A 148 -13.27 -15.05 6.20
N GLN A 149 -13.91 -16.22 6.05
CA GLN A 149 -13.26 -17.50 6.32
C GLN A 149 -12.13 -17.84 5.32
N PRO A 150 -12.32 -17.71 3.98
CA PRO A 150 -11.25 -17.97 3.03
C PRO A 150 -10.06 -17.03 3.23
N ALA A 151 -10.32 -15.74 3.45
CA ALA A 151 -9.26 -14.76 3.68
C ALA A 151 -8.49 -15.07 4.97
N LYS A 152 -9.18 -15.40 6.07
CA LYS A 152 -8.56 -15.80 7.34
C LYS A 152 -7.67 -17.03 7.18
N ASN A 153 -8.13 -18.05 6.45
CA ASN A 153 -7.34 -19.26 6.21
C ASN A 153 -6.03 -18.96 5.45
N ILE A 154 -6.09 -18.09 4.43
CA ILE A 154 -4.90 -17.64 3.68
C ILE A 154 -3.93 -16.91 4.62
N LEU A 155 -4.41 -15.95 5.41
CA LEU A 155 -3.55 -15.19 6.32
C LEU A 155 -2.88 -16.08 7.38
N LEU A 156 -3.55 -17.11 7.86
CA LEU A 156 -2.99 -18.08 8.81
C LEU A 156 -1.83 -18.90 8.21
N GLU A 157 -1.96 -19.37 6.97
CA GLU A 157 -0.86 -20.09 6.30
C GLU A 157 0.33 -19.17 6.00
N ILE A 158 0.07 -17.90 5.66
CA ILE A 158 1.13 -16.88 5.49
C ILE A 158 1.85 -16.62 6.81
N GLU A 159 1.14 -16.53 7.94
CA GLU A 159 1.76 -16.35 9.25
C GLU A 159 2.68 -17.53 9.60
N LYS A 160 2.25 -18.77 9.31
CA LYS A 160 3.10 -19.95 9.47
C LYS A 160 4.35 -19.87 8.59
N LEU A 161 4.19 -19.47 7.33
CA LEU A 161 5.31 -19.31 6.41
C LEU A 161 6.31 -18.26 6.92
N PHE A 162 5.85 -17.08 7.34
CA PHE A 162 6.73 -16.01 7.80
C PHE A 162 7.55 -16.41 9.02
N LYS A 163 7.00 -17.26 9.91
CA LYS A 163 7.72 -17.84 11.06
C LYS A 163 8.90 -18.75 10.66
N THR A 164 8.96 -19.22 9.41
CA THR A 164 10.09 -20.03 8.91
C THR A 164 11.25 -19.17 8.38
N PHE A 165 11.05 -17.86 8.25
CA PHE A 165 12.07 -16.91 7.80
C PHE A 165 12.69 -16.15 8.98
N PRO A 166 13.92 -15.63 8.86
CA PRO A 166 14.66 -15.02 9.96
C PRO A 166 14.20 -13.60 10.33
N PHE A 167 13.05 -13.15 9.82
CA PHE A 167 12.55 -11.79 10.01
C PHE A 167 11.67 -11.65 11.24
N LYS A 168 11.66 -10.46 11.83
CA LYS A 168 10.86 -10.15 13.00
C LYS A 168 9.39 -9.95 12.62
N MET A 169 8.50 -10.79 13.15
CA MET A 169 7.07 -10.51 13.09
C MET A 169 6.62 -9.69 14.29
N LEU A 170 5.98 -8.54 14.06
CA LEU A 170 5.28 -7.80 15.12
C LEU A 170 3.83 -8.27 15.22
N LYS A 171 3.17 -7.92 16.33
CA LYS A 171 1.74 -8.20 16.51
C LYS A 171 0.92 -7.48 15.42
N ASN A 172 -0.11 -8.15 14.90
CA ASN A 172 -1.03 -7.62 13.89
C ASN A 172 -0.35 -7.19 12.57
N ASN A 173 0.79 -7.81 12.24
CA ASN A 173 1.54 -7.49 11.02
C ASN A 173 1.01 -8.16 9.75
N ILE A 174 0.17 -9.19 9.88
CA ILE A 174 -0.48 -9.88 8.76
C ILE A 174 -1.98 -9.66 8.94
N GLU A 175 -2.55 -8.74 8.17
CA GLU A 175 -3.97 -8.41 8.27
C GLU A 175 -4.53 -7.96 6.92
N ILE A 176 -5.86 -8.02 6.81
CA ILE A 176 -6.57 -7.30 5.76
C ILE A 176 -6.63 -5.84 6.20
N MET A 177 -5.99 -4.96 5.44
CA MET A 177 -6.04 -3.53 5.70
C MET A 177 -7.47 -3.03 5.47
N SER A 178 -7.97 -2.06 6.23
CA SER A 178 -9.23 -1.38 5.90
C SER A 178 -8.99 -0.30 4.84
N GLY A 179 -10.02 0.10 4.10
CA GLY A 179 -9.88 1.17 3.10
C GLY A 179 -9.51 2.52 3.73
N THR A 180 -9.98 2.79 4.95
CA THR A 180 -9.58 3.97 5.75
C THR A 180 -8.09 3.97 6.05
N LYS A 181 -7.55 2.85 6.54
CA LYS A 181 -6.11 2.67 6.78
C LYS A 181 -5.31 2.86 5.49
N GLU A 182 -5.76 2.26 4.39
CA GLU A 182 -5.15 2.39 3.06
C GLU A 182 -5.03 3.86 2.62
N GLY A 183 -6.09 4.65 2.76
CA GLY A 183 -6.09 6.09 2.48
C GLY A 183 -5.10 6.87 3.37
N ILE A 184 -5.08 6.60 4.68
CA ILE A 184 -4.15 7.24 5.62
C ILE A 184 -2.70 6.95 5.24
N TYR A 185 -2.37 5.70 4.91
CA TYR A 185 -1.01 5.33 4.54
C TYR A 185 -0.60 5.91 3.19
N SER A 186 -1.55 6.04 2.25
CA SER A 186 -1.35 6.75 0.99
C SER A 186 -1.01 8.23 1.22
N TRP A 187 -1.83 8.93 2.01
CA TRP A 187 -1.58 10.32 2.40
C TRP A 187 -0.25 10.52 3.10
N LEU A 188 0.05 9.65 4.05
CA LEU A 188 1.28 9.68 4.80
C LEU A 188 2.49 9.48 3.88
N THR A 189 2.40 8.56 2.91
CA THR A 189 3.49 8.32 1.97
C THR A 189 3.73 9.48 1.02
N VAL A 190 2.68 10.05 0.43
CA VAL A 190 2.81 11.25 -0.43
C VAL A 190 3.46 12.39 0.35
N ASN A 191 3.00 12.65 1.57
CA ASN A 191 3.54 13.75 2.38
C ASN A 191 4.94 13.50 2.91
N TYR A 192 5.31 12.25 3.18
CA TYR A 192 6.68 11.88 3.50
C TYR A 192 7.63 12.14 2.33
N LEU A 193 7.28 11.65 1.13
CA LEU A 193 8.11 11.78 -0.07
C LEU A 193 8.25 13.25 -0.52
N LEU A 194 7.24 14.08 -0.27
CA LEU A 194 7.28 15.51 -0.57
C LEU A 194 7.96 16.35 0.51
N ASP A 195 8.32 15.74 1.65
CA ASP A 195 8.90 16.42 2.81
C ASP A 195 7.94 17.45 3.45
N LEU A 196 6.64 17.11 3.49
CA LEU A 196 5.56 18.00 3.93
C LEU A 196 5.02 17.67 5.33
N LEU A 197 5.43 16.55 5.92
CA LEU A 197 4.96 16.15 7.26
C LEU A 197 5.34 17.20 8.31
N ASP A 198 6.47 17.88 8.17
CA ASP A 198 6.89 18.92 9.13
C ASP A 198 6.07 20.23 9.00
N THR A 199 5.16 20.31 8.02
CA THR A 199 4.28 21.46 7.75
C THR A 199 2.80 21.06 7.70
N PRO A 200 2.12 20.92 8.86
CA PRO A 200 0.75 20.40 8.92
C PRO A 200 -0.28 21.13 8.06
N GLU A 201 -0.11 22.45 7.89
CA GLU A 201 -1.02 23.30 7.10
C GLU A 201 -0.86 23.16 5.58
N LYS A 202 0.22 22.51 5.11
CA LYS A 202 0.59 22.44 3.68
C LYS A 202 0.75 21.01 3.18
N THR A 203 0.05 20.07 3.80
CA THR A 203 0.09 18.67 3.38
C THR A 203 -0.65 18.49 2.05
N ALA A 204 -0.12 17.62 1.20
CA ALA A 204 -0.75 17.21 -0.04
C ALA A 204 -1.97 16.32 0.25
N VAL A 205 -2.93 16.34 -0.68
CA VAL A 205 -4.05 15.39 -0.73
C VAL A 205 -3.56 14.10 -1.38
N ALA A 206 -3.96 12.95 -0.84
CA ALA A 206 -3.79 11.67 -1.52
C ALA A 206 -5.11 11.18 -2.11
N LEU A 207 -5.03 10.73 -3.36
CA LEU A 207 -6.08 10.04 -4.09
C LEU A 207 -5.48 8.74 -4.61
N ASP A 208 -6.04 7.62 -4.16
CA ASP A 208 -5.59 6.28 -4.51
C ASP A 208 -6.69 5.54 -5.26
N LEU A 209 -6.50 5.37 -6.58
CA LEU A 209 -7.42 4.62 -7.42
C LEU A 209 -6.99 3.16 -7.44
N GLY A 210 -7.48 2.40 -6.47
CA GLY A 210 -7.23 0.98 -6.30
C GLY A 210 -7.89 0.09 -7.34
N GLY A 211 -7.65 -1.23 -7.28
CA GLY A 211 -8.32 -2.20 -8.16
C GLY A 211 -9.79 -2.44 -7.78
N GLY A 212 -10.07 -2.53 -6.48
CA GLY A 212 -11.41 -2.79 -5.93
C GLY A 212 -12.07 -1.60 -5.24
N SER A 213 -11.32 -0.55 -4.91
CA SER A 213 -11.81 0.63 -4.19
C SER A 213 -11.03 1.87 -4.58
N THR A 214 -11.57 3.05 -4.31
CA THR A 214 -10.85 4.34 -4.44
C THR A 214 -10.82 5.05 -3.10
N GLN A 215 -9.67 5.59 -2.70
CA GLN A 215 -9.49 6.31 -1.45
C GLN A 215 -9.18 7.78 -1.70
N ILE A 216 -9.64 8.62 -0.78
CA ILE A 216 -9.24 10.02 -0.67
C ILE A 216 -8.84 10.28 0.79
N THR A 217 -7.73 10.99 1.01
CA THR A 217 -7.31 11.38 2.36
C THR A 217 -6.58 12.72 2.34
N PHE A 218 -6.94 13.62 3.26
CA PHE A 218 -6.31 14.94 3.41
C PHE A 218 -6.55 15.57 4.78
N VAL A 219 -5.72 16.55 5.14
CA VAL A 219 -5.99 17.48 6.23
C VAL A 219 -6.85 18.62 5.68
N PRO A 220 -8.08 18.85 6.17
CA PRO A 220 -8.91 19.93 5.66
C PRO A 220 -8.33 21.31 5.96
N SER A 221 -8.37 22.23 4.99
CA SER A 221 -7.90 23.61 5.19
C SER A 221 -8.75 24.42 6.17
N LYS A 222 -10.01 23.99 6.38
CA LYS A 222 -10.95 24.56 7.33
C LYS A 222 -11.33 23.49 8.35
N PRO A 223 -10.99 23.62 9.64
CA PRO A 223 -11.32 22.62 10.65
C PRO A 223 -12.82 22.31 10.74
N GLU A 224 -13.68 23.26 10.39
CA GLU A 224 -15.14 23.13 10.37
C GLU A 224 -15.61 22.06 9.37
N THR A 225 -14.83 21.74 8.33
CA THR A 225 -15.16 20.66 7.39
C THR A 225 -15.33 19.32 8.10
N LEU A 226 -14.54 19.03 9.15
CA LEU A 226 -14.69 17.81 9.93
C LEU A 226 -15.93 17.84 10.83
N GLN A 227 -16.51 19.01 11.12
CA GLN A 227 -17.75 19.10 11.90
C GLN A 227 -18.99 18.81 11.04
N GLN A 228 -18.86 18.92 9.71
CA GLN A 228 -19.97 18.73 8.75
C GLN A 228 -20.13 17.29 8.26
N VAL A 229 -19.21 16.39 8.63
CA VAL A 229 -19.20 14.99 8.18
C VAL A 229 -19.43 14.04 9.36
N GLY A 230 -19.89 12.82 9.07
CA GLY A 230 -20.02 11.75 10.06
C GLY A 230 -18.65 11.29 10.59
N ASP A 231 -18.63 10.64 11.75
CA ASP A 231 -17.38 10.23 12.41
C ASP A 231 -16.60 9.20 11.59
N ASP A 232 -17.27 8.39 10.76
CA ASP A 232 -16.64 7.43 9.83
C ASP A 232 -15.71 8.06 8.79
N PHE A 233 -15.77 9.38 8.62
CA PHE A 233 -14.93 10.14 7.69
C PHE A 233 -13.74 10.83 8.38
N LYS A 234 -13.63 10.73 9.70
CA LYS A 234 -12.67 11.48 10.51
C LYS A 234 -11.67 10.54 11.15
N GLU A 235 -10.40 10.84 10.98
CA GLU A 235 -9.32 10.07 11.61
C GLU A 235 -8.29 10.99 12.25
N SER A 236 -7.64 10.53 13.31
CA SER A 236 -6.56 11.25 13.99
C SER A 236 -5.30 10.39 14.03
N VAL A 237 -4.20 10.91 13.49
CA VAL A 237 -2.90 10.23 13.56
C VAL A 237 -1.86 11.13 14.19
N THR A 238 -0.97 10.55 15.00
CA THR A 238 0.18 11.25 15.59
C THR A 238 1.45 10.72 14.94
N LEU A 239 2.20 11.59 14.27
CA LEU A 239 3.42 11.25 13.55
C LEU A 239 4.52 12.25 13.96
N PHE A 240 5.67 11.74 14.38
CA PHE A 240 6.82 12.58 14.79
C PHE A 240 6.45 13.65 15.85
N GLY A 241 5.53 13.31 16.76
CA GLY A 241 5.04 14.23 17.79
C GLY A 241 3.95 15.20 17.34
N GLN A 242 3.59 15.20 16.06
CA GLN A 242 2.54 16.06 15.50
C GLN A 242 1.25 15.30 15.25
N ARG A 243 0.12 15.89 15.66
CA ARG A 243 -1.22 15.32 15.45
C ARG A 243 -1.85 15.89 14.19
N TYR A 244 -2.39 15.02 13.35
CA TYR A 244 -3.12 15.37 12.13
C TYR A 244 -4.55 14.88 12.25
N ASN A 245 -5.50 15.78 11.99
CA ASN A 245 -6.91 15.45 11.88
C ASN A 245 -7.25 15.35 10.39
N LEU A 246 -7.56 14.14 9.95
CA LEU A 246 -7.70 13.77 8.55
C LEU A 246 -9.18 13.58 8.22
N TYR A 247 -9.57 14.07 7.04
CA TYR A 247 -10.68 13.48 6.31
C TYR A 247 -10.15 12.26 5.56
N THR A 248 -10.84 11.13 5.66
CA THR A 248 -10.52 9.94 4.87
C THR A 248 -11.79 9.20 4.49
N HIS A 249 -11.82 8.67 3.28
CA HIS A 249 -12.89 7.78 2.85
C HIS A 249 -12.40 6.77 1.83
N SER A 250 -13.03 5.59 1.84
CA SER A 250 -12.79 4.53 0.87
C SER A 250 -14.08 4.11 0.21
N TYR A 251 -14.20 4.41 -1.08
CA TYR A 251 -15.31 3.97 -1.91
C TYR A 251 -15.06 2.55 -2.43
N LEU A 252 -15.56 1.55 -1.70
CA LEU A 252 -15.51 0.16 -2.15
C LEU A 252 -16.39 -0.05 -3.39
N GLY A 253 -15.90 -0.81 -4.36
CA GLY A 253 -16.57 -1.01 -5.65
C GLY A 253 -16.24 0.05 -6.70
N LEU A 254 -15.64 1.18 -6.31
CA LEU A 254 -15.22 2.25 -7.22
C LEU A 254 -13.73 2.18 -7.61
N GLY A 255 -13.10 1.02 -7.48
CA GLY A 255 -11.76 0.78 -8.01
C GLY A 255 -11.77 0.47 -9.51
N LEU A 256 -10.62 0.56 -10.20
CA LEU A 256 -10.53 0.41 -11.65
C LEU A 256 -11.19 -0.87 -12.19
N MET A 257 -10.92 -2.00 -11.56
CA MET A 257 -11.42 -3.31 -12.00
C MET A 257 -12.89 -3.52 -11.57
N ALA A 258 -13.24 -3.09 -10.35
CA ALA A 258 -14.60 -3.17 -9.85
C ALA A 258 -15.55 -2.27 -10.66
N THR A 259 -15.16 -1.03 -10.96
CA THR A 259 -15.90 -0.10 -11.80
C THR A 259 -16.07 -0.67 -13.21
N ARG A 260 -15.03 -1.23 -13.83
CA ARG A 260 -15.15 -1.90 -15.14
C ARG A 260 -16.24 -2.98 -15.14
N PHE A 261 -16.24 -3.83 -14.12
CA PHE A 261 -17.28 -4.85 -13.97
C PHE A 261 -18.65 -4.23 -13.71
N ALA A 262 -18.73 -3.21 -12.85
CA ALA A 262 -19.98 -2.56 -12.46
C ALA A 262 -20.68 -1.88 -13.65
N VAL A 263 -19.95 -1.16 -14.50
CA VAL A 263 -20.49 -0.41 -15.65
C VAL A 263 -20.75 -1.26 -16.90
N SER A 264 -20.33 -2.53 -16.89
CA SER A 264 -20.61 -3.47 -17.98
C SER A 264 -21.94 -4.19 -17.75
N ASP A 265 -22.70 -4.44 -18.80
CA ASP A 265 -23.84 -5.35 -18.77
C ASP A 265 -23.33 -6.79 -18.70
N LYS A 266 -23.95 -7.60 -17.82
CA LYS A 266 -23.55 -8.99 -17.59
C LYS A 266 -24.57 -9.91 -18.27
N ALA A 267 -24.08 -10.82 -19.11
CA ALA A 267 -24.89 -11.91 -19.63
C ALA A 267 -24.37 -13.25 -19.10
N GLU A 268 -25.25 -14.02 -18.47
CA GLU A 268 -24.96 -15.36 -17.94
C GLU A 268 -25.03 -16.42 -19.05
N THR A 269 -24.22 -16.22 -20.09
CA THR A 269 -24.05 -17.17 -21.19
C THR A 269 -22.89 -18.13 -20.90
N ALA A 270 -22.73 -19.15 -21.75
CA ALA A 270 -21.55 -20.01 -21.79
C ALA A 270 -20.80 -19.75 -23.11
N PRO A 271 -19.68 -19.01 -23.11
CA PRO A 271 -18.95 -18.42 -21.97
C PRO A 271 -19.64 -17.17 -21.40
N LEU A 272 -19.31 -16.80 -20.14
CA LEU A 272 -19.82 -15.56 -19.52
C LEU A 272 -19.45 -14.35 -20.36
N GLN A 273 -20.36 -13.40 -20.53
CA GLN A 273 -20.15 -12.22 -21.36
C GLN A 273 -20.29 -10.91 -20.58
N LEU A 274 -19.45 -9.95 -20.94
CA LEU A 274 -19.55 -8.55 -20.54
C LEU A 274 -19.74 -7.68 -21.78
N LYS A 275 -20.77 -6.85 -21.76
CA LYS A 275 -21.06 -5.88 -22.81
C LYS A 275 -20.86 -4.47 -22.28
N SER A 276 -20.15 -3.61 -23.01
CA SER A 276 -19.90 -2.25 -22.55
C SER A 276 -19.61 -1.30 -23.71
N VAL A 277 -20.27 -0.15 -23.71
CA VAL A 277 -19.99 0.96 -24.63
C VAL A 277 -18.60 1.59 -24.40
N CYS A 278 -17.96 1.30 -23.27
CA CYS A 278 -16.59 1.74 -22.97
C CYS A 278 -15.52 0.88 -23.67
N ILE A 279 -15.91 -0.17 -24.37
CA ILE A 279 -15.02 -1.08 -25.09
C ILE A 279 -15.22 -0.89 -26.58
N GLN A 280 -14.11 -0.77 -27.31
CA GLN A 280 -14.13 -0.56 -28.74
C GLN A 280 -14.83 -1.74 -29.46
N GLU A 281 -15.63 -1.41 -30.46
CA GLU A 281 -16.23 -2.37 -31.39
C GLU A 281 -15.19 -3.37 -31.89
N ASN A 282 -15.57 -4.66 -31.95
CA ASN A 282 -14.75 -5.78 -32.40
C ASN A 282 -13.56 -6.16 -31.50
N THR A 283 -13.49 -5.66 -30.26
CA THR A 283 -12.51 -6.14 -29.28
C THR A 283 -12.84 -7.57 -28.84
N GLN A 284 -12.12 -8.56 -29.36
CA GLN A 284 -12.20 -9.96 -28.89
C GLN A 284 -11.14 -10.20 -27.82
N THR A 285 -11.52 -10.06 -26.56
CA THR A 285 -10.62 -10.36 -25.44
C THR A 285 -11.36 -10.98 -24.26
N SER A 286 -10.65 -11.85 -23.57
CA SER A 286 -11.11 -12.47 -22.33
C SER A 286 -10.53 -11.72 -21.14
N TRP A 287 -11.36 -11.48 -20.13
CA TRP A 287 -10.94 -10.82 -18.89
C TRP A 287 -11.39 -11.60 -17.68
N SER A 288 -10.44 -11.90 -16.79
CA SER A 288 -10.73 -12.60 -15.54
C SER A 288 -10.93 -11.61 -14.39
N TYR A 289 -12.04 -11.76 -13.67
CA TYR A 289 -12.38 -10.97 -12.51
C TYR A 289 -13.11 -11.81 -11.47
N SER A 290 -12.72 -11.70 -10.20
CA SER A 290 -13.32 -12.46 -9.09
C SER A 290 -13.40 -13.98 -9.34
N GLY A 291 -12.36 -14.56 -9.95
CA GLY A 291 -12.27 -16.00 -10.24
C GLY A 291 -13.10 -16.50 -11.42
N LYS A 292 -13.79 -15.60 -12.14
CA LYS A 292 -14.56 -15.91 -13.36
C LYS A 292 -13.90 -15.27 -14.57
N THR A 293 -13.97 -15.93 -15.72
CA THR A 293 -13.48 -15.40 -17.00
C THR A 293 -14.66 -14.97 -17.85
N TYR A 294 -14.61 -13.72 -18.30
CA TYR A 294 -15.63 -13.07 -19.12
C TYR A 294 -15.07 -12.82 -20.52
N GLN A 295 -15.88 -13.04 -21.55
CA GLN A 295 -15.62 -12.58 -22.91
C GLN A 295 -16.25 -11.21 -23.09
N PHE A 296 -15.48 -10.25 -23.61
CA PHE A 296 -16.07 -8.99 -24.01
C PHE A 296 -16.81 -9.15 -25.34
N CYS A 297 -18.06 -8.73 -25.35
CA CYS A 297 -18.90 -8.70 -26.53
C CYS A 297 -19.43 -7.28 -26.72
N TRP A 298 -19.61 -6.87 -27.98
CA TRP A 298 -20.17 -5.57 -28.31
C TRP A 298 -21.70 -5.60 -28.45
#